data_AF-A0A1F4D123-F1
#
_entry.id   AF-A0A1F4D123-F1
#
_cell.length_a   1.000
_cell.length_b   1.000
_cell.length_c   1.000
_cell.angle_alpha   90.00
_cell.angle_beta   90.00
_cell.angle_gamma   90.00
#
_symmetry.space_group_name_H-M   'P 1'
#
loop_
_entity.id
_entity.type
_entity.pdbx_description
1 polymer ?
#
loop_
_entity_poly.entity_id
_entity_poly.type
_entity_poly.pdbx_seq_one_letter_code
_entity_poly.pdbx_strand_id
1 'polypeptide(L)'
;MKHDGSANTSSVGGRQNAPCTLGCPAGIDVPRYIGYVALGRFGEAAAVVRERIPFPAICGHVCYRPCESVCRRAFWEAPVAINAIKRAAVERDAGVWRQHWSETIAPPTGRRVAIVGSGPAGLTAAYYLGKRCGHEVTVFEAQAMPGGQLRIGIPPNRLPREVLDQEIGVISENRVEIRCDHRVEELDELFRAGYDAVFLAVGTCIPRDLEIAGEDLAGVWKGVQFLKEANLGSERGRLPDVGKRVAVIGAGNVAVDCARTALRLGAEEVRILYRRSRREMPAYEFEMRAAEAEGVNVECLTAPLRVEKDGKALKLWLQRMELGEADRSGRAAPRPVAGSEHAVIVDTIMAAIGQTPGVLDAWGLARNEDGTIKVENGTLKASREGVFAGGDVVLGPVNVIEAIAQGRRAAQEIDLYLGGSGEIGEVLAPDAGGEMEYHPDIHPHGKGCVSMTELSAGTRARGFELVERGYTDKEAMEEALRCVRCDLWSVKGAPEVWWRRRGLRPFWLGGDDRMGREKDRRHVLEHGPYTITYDHAPYIPHEYSPNK
;
A
#
# COMPACT_ATOMS: atom_id res chain seq x y z
N MET A 1 -24.94 -3.23 -19.10
CA MET A 1 -24.29 -3.22 -17.77
C MET A 1 -25.38 -3.10 -16.72
N LYS A 2 -25.89 -4.23 -16.24
CA LYS A 2 -26.79 -4.27 -15.08
C LYS A 2 -25.91 -4.58 -13.88
N HIS A 3 -25.92 -3.69 -12.89
CA HIS A 3 -25.33 -3.93 -11.58
C HIS A 3 -26.03 -5.13 -10.95
N ASP A 4 -25.30 -6.22 -10.77
CA ASP A 4 -25.64 -7.27 -9.82
C ASP A 4 -25.47 -6.66 -8.42
N GLY A 5 -26.60 -6.44 -7.75
CA GLY A 5 -26.66 -6.16 -6.34
C GLY A 5 -26.78 -7.47 -5.58
N SER A 6 -25.73 -7.86 -4.87
CA SER A 6 -25.81 -8.83 -3.78
C SER A 6 -24.56 -8.79 -2.88
N ALA A 7 -24.41 -7.70 -2.13
CA ALA A 7 -23.70 -7.72 -0.86
C ALA A 7 -24.38 -6.70 0.06
N ASN A 8 -25.47 -7.16 0.68
CA ASN A 8 -26.19 -6.40 1.69
C ASN A 8 -25.31 -6.38 2.95
N THR A 9 -24.35 -5.45 3.02
CA THR A 9 -23.68 -5.12 4.28
C THR A 9 -24.71 -4.41 5.15
N SER A 10 -25.50 -5.18 5.90
CA SER A 10 -26.38 -4.66 6.92
C SER A 10 -25.55 -3.80 7.86
N SER A 11 -25.84 -2.50 7.90
CA SER A 11 -25.23 -1.57 8.83
C SER A 11 -25.57 -2.02 10.25
N VAL A 12 -24.55 -2.40 11.02
CA VAL A 12 -24.71 -2.55 12.46
C VAL A 12 -25.00 -1.15 13.00
N GLY A 13 -26.22 -0.94 13.52
CA GLY A 13 -26.61 0.31 14.19
C GLY A 13 -27.07 1.47 13.30
N GLY A 14 -27.54 1.24 12.06
CA GLY A 14 -28.12 2.31 11.23
C GLY A 14 -27.13 3.36 10.69
N ARG A 15 -25.82 3.11 10.85
CA ARG A 15 -24.73 3.93 10.30
C ARG A 15 -24.60 3.71 8.79
N GLN A 16 -24.23 4.74 8.04
CA GLN A 16 -24.01 4.61 6.59
C GLN A 16 -22.54 4.31 6.26
N ASN A 17 -22.29 3.76 5.08
CA ASN A 17 -20.92 3.50 4.61
C ASN A 17 -20.18 4.82 4.33
N ALA A 18 -19.12 5.09 5.10
CA ALA A 18 -18.26 6.24 4.89
C ALA A 18 -17.38 6.06 3.64
N PRO A 19 -17.09 7.13 2.88
CA PRO A 19 -16.24 7.05 1.69
C PRO A 19 -14.87 6.45 1.96
N CYS A 20 -14.24 6.75 3.11
CA CYS A 20 -12.94 6.17 3.49
C CYS A 20 -13.00 4.66 3.76
N THR A 21 -14.11 4.13 4.26
CA THR A 21 -14.35 2.68 4.40
C THR A 21 -14.47 2.04 3.02
N LEU A 22 -15.22 2.66 2.10
CA LEU A 22 -15.40 2.18 0.73
C LEU A 22 -14.12 2.29 -0.12
N GLY A 23 -13.31 3.34 0.10
CA GLY A 23 -12.04 3.55 -0.59
C GLY A 23 -10.89 2.71 -0.02
N CYS A 24 -11.10 2.01 1.11
CA CYS A 24 -10.16 1.02 1.59
C CYS A 24 -10.45 -0.33 0.92
N PRO A 25 -9.53 -0.93 0.15
CA PRO A 25 -9.78 -2.22 -0.50
C PRO A 25 -10.15 -3.34 0.47
N ALA A 26 -9.59 -3.32 1.68
CA ALA A 26 -9.92 -4.29 2.73
C ALA A 26 -11.20 -3.95 3.52
N GLY A 27 -11.85 -2.82 3.25
CA GLY A 27 -13.09 -2.41 3.91
C GLY A 27 -12.95 -2.16 5.41
N ILE A 28 -11.81 -1.60 5.84
CA ILE A 28 -11.57 -1.23 7.25
C ILE A 28 -12.57 -0.16 7.67
N ASP A 29 -13.19 -0.32 8.85
CA ASP A 29 -14.09 0.68 9.42
C ASP A 29 -13.30 1.88 9.95
N VAL A 30 -12.92 2.77 9.01
CA VAL A 30 -12.09 3.94 9.27
C VAL A 30 -12.71 4.87 10.30
N PRO A 31 -13.98 5.27 10.20
CA PRO A 31 -14.58 6.17 11.18
C PRO A 31 -14.61 5.58 12.59
N ARG A 32 -14.82 4.26 12.74
CA ARG A 32 -14.88 3.62 14.05
C ARG A 32 -13.53 3.66 14.77
N TYR A 33 -12.42 3.27 14.12
CA TYR A 33 -11.12 3.34 14.79
C TYR A 33 -10.66 4.78 15.04
N ILE A 34 -10.97 5.72 14.13
CA ILE A 34 -10.69 7.14 14.35
C ILE A 34 -11.51 7.67 15.54
N GLY A 35 -12.76 7.24 15.68
CA GLY A 35 -13.60 7.58 16.84
C GLY A 35 -12.99 7.10 18.16
N TYR A 36 -12.44 5.89 18.20
CA TYR A 36 -11.73 5.41 19.39
C TYR A 36 -10.46 6.22 19.68
N VAL A 37 -9.67 6.58 18.66
CA VAL A 37 -8.49 7.44 18.86
C VAL A 37 -8.90 8.81 19.38
N ALA A 38 -9.99 9.41 18.88
CA ALA A 38 -10.49 10.69 19.39
C ALA A 38 -10.84 10.61 20.90
N LEU A 39 -11.27 9.44 21.38
CA LEU A 39 -11.55 9.15 22.79
C LEU A 39 -10.30 8.74 23.60
N GLY A 40 -9.11 8.70 22.98
CA GLY A 40 -7.87 8.21 23.61
C GLY A 40 -7.82 6.68 23.80
N ARG A 41 -8.73 5.94 23.16
CA ARG A 41 -8.88 4.48 23.24
C ARG A 41 -8.10 3.76 22.12
N PHE A 42 -6.78 3.83 22.18
CA PHE A 42 -5.92 3.32 21.10
C PHE A 42 -5.97 1.78 20.92
N GLY A 43 -6.14 1.02 22.00
CA GLY A 43 -6.22 -0.45 21.93
C GLY A 43 -7.47 -0.94 21.19
N GLU A 44 -8.62 -0.33 21.45
CA GLU A 44 -9.87 -0.57 20.74
C GLU A 44 -9.76 -0.15 19.27
N ALA A 45 -9.10 0.98 18.99
CA ALA A 45 -8.83 1.39 17.61
C ALA A 45 -7.97 0.36 16.86
N ALA A 46 -6.91 -0.16 17.49
CA ALA A 46 -6.08 -1.22 16.91
C ALA A 46 -6.88 -2.50 16.67
N ALA A 47 -7.76 -2.88 17.60
CA ALA A 47 -8.66 -4.02 17.45
C ALA A 47 -9.59 -3.88 16.25
N VAL A 48 -10.22 -2.70 16.06
CA VAL A 48 -11.06 -2.41 14.88
C VAL A 48 -10.31 -2.59 13.56
N VAL A 49 -9.05 -2.16 13.50
CA VAL A 49 -8.23 -2.33 12.28
C VAL A 49 -7.95 -3.82 12.06
N ARG A 50 -7.61 -4.56 13.12
CA ARG A 50 -7.30 -6.00 13.06
C ARG A 50 -8.48 -6.87 12.63
N GLU A 51 -9.71 -6.44 12.90
CA GLU A 51 -10.92 -7.14 12.43
C GLU A 51 -10.98 -7.30 10.90
N ARG A 52 -10.32 -6.40 10.17
CA ARG A 52 -10.33 -6.38 8.71
C ARG A 52 -9.01 -6.76 8.09
N ILE A 53 -7.88 -6.66 8.78
CA ILE A 53 -6.58 -7.01 8.24
C ILE A 53 -5.70 -7.69 9.30
N PRO A 54 -4.89 -8.70 8.93
CA PRO A 54 -3.95 -9.31 9.87
C PRO A 54 -2.68 -8.47 10.12
N PHE A 55 -2.51 -7.39 9.33
CA PHE A 55 -1.31 -6.56 9.27
C PHE A 55 -1.55 -5.08 9.66
N PRO A 56 -2.21 -4.78 10.79
CA PRO A 56 -2.50 -3.41 11.19
C PRO A 56 -1.23 -2.53 11.32
N ALA A 57 -0.13 -3.06 11.88
CA ALA A 57 1.13 -2.32 12.06
C ALA A 57 1.87 -2.10 10.74
N ILE A 58 2.08 -3.15 9.94
CA ILE A 58 2.68 -3.02 8.59
C ILE A 58 1.88 -2.02 7.75
N CYS A 59 0.54 -2.10 7.76
CA CYS A 59 -0.29 -1.13 7.05
C CYS A 59 -0.18 0.30 7.62
N GLY A 60 0.08 0.46 8.91
CA GLY A 60 0.42 1.75 9.52
C GLY A 60 1.71 2.35 8.96
N HIS A 61 2.67 1.52 8.58
CA HIS A 61 3.96 1.95 8.04
C HIS A 61 3.99 2.18 6.52
N VAL A 62 3.33 1.31 5.73
CA VAL A 62 3.60 1.24 4.28
C VAL A 62 2.37 1.40 3.38
N CYS A 63 1.17 1.56 3.95
CA CYS A 63 -0.02 1.72 3.12
C CYS A 63 0.02 3.06 2.35
N TYR A 64 -0.27 3.03 1.06
CA TYR A 64 -0.42 4.24 0.22
C TYR A 64 -1.75 4.99 0.41
N ARG A 65 -2.50 4.67 1.47
CA ARG A 65 -3.59 5.49 2.00
C ARG A 65 -4.72 5.79 0.98
N PRO A 66 -5.25 4.82 0.21
CA PRO A 66 -6.33 5.08 -0.76
C PRO A 66 -7.63 5.59 -0.10
N CYS A 67 -7.81 5.35 1.20
CA CYS A 67 -8.91 5.90 1.99
C CYS A 67 -8.82 7.42 2.19
N GLU A 68 -7.63 8.03 2.11
CA GLU A 68 -7.43 9.48 2.29
C GLU A 68 -7.79 10.27 1.03
N SER A 69 -7.60 9.70 -0.16
CA SER A 69 -7.93 10.37 -1.44
C SER A 69 -9.44 10.60 -1.63
N VAL A 70 -10.27 9.81 -0.94
CA VAL A 70 -11.74 9.92 -0.96
C VAL A 70 -12.31 10.59 0.29
N CYS A 71 -11.45 11.08 1.17
CA CYS A 71 -11.88 11.66 2.44
C CYS A 71 -12.56 13.02 2.23
N ARG A 72 -13.83 13.14 2.64
CA ARG A 72 -14.62 14.38 2.47
C ARG A 72 -14.02 15.59 3.18
N ARG A 73 -13.15 15.42 4.18
CA ARG A 73 -12.46 16.56 4.81
C ARG A 73 -11.67 17.39 3.79
N ALA A 74 -11.22 16.76 2.69
CA ALA A 74 -10.55 17.40 1.57
C ALA A 74 -11.34 18.57 0.93
N PHE A 75 -12.67 18.59 1.04
CA PHE A 75 -13.50 19.69 0.51
C PHE A 75 -13.36 21.00 1.29
N TRP A 76 -12.81 20.95 2.51
CA TRP A 76 -12.64 22.12 3.36
C TRP A 76 -11.19 22.50 3.58
N GLU A 77 -10.28 21.52 3.60
CA GLU A 77 -8.84 21.68 3.84
C GLU A 77 -8.09 20.40 3.39
N ALA A 78 -6.98 20.03 4.01
CA ALA A 78 -6.35 18.73 3.80
C ALA A 78 -7.24 17.60 4.35
N PRO A 79 -7.27 16.40 3.75
CA PRO A 79 -7.99 15.29 4.35
C PRO A 79 -7.36 14.83 5.67
N VAL A 80 -8.08 13.97 6.38
CA VAL A 80 -7.60 13.39 7.64
C VAL A 80 -6.41 12.48 7.36
N ALA A 81 -5.36 12.54 8.18
CA ALA A 81 -4.21 11.63 8.13
C ALA A 81 -4.58 10.25 8.71
N ILE A 82 -5.49 9.56 8.02
CA ILE A 82 -6.10 8.29 8.39
C ILE A 82 -5.04 7.20 8.68
N ASN A 83 -3.97 7.16 7.90
CA ASN A 83 -2.88 6.22 8.08
C ASN A 83 -1.99 6.55 9.28
N ALA A 84 -1.71 7.83 9.51
CA ALA A 84 -0.94 8.28 10.68
C ALA A 84 -1.70 7.97 11.98
N ILE A 85 -3.02 8.19 12.00
CA ILE A 85 -3.90 7.78 13.13
C ILE A 85 -3.87 6.26 13.31
N LYS A 86 -3.93 5.48 12.23
CA LYS A 86 -3.82 4.01 12.29
C LYS A 86 -2.51 3.59 12.92
N ARG A 87 -1.40 4.18 12.49
CA ARG A 87 -0.07 3.92 13.03
C ARG A 87 0.02 4.27 14.53
N ALA A 88 -0.55 5.42 14.93
CA ALA A 88 -0.59 5.80 16.34
C ALA A 88 -1.38 4.80 17.21
N ALA A 89 -2.49 4.27 16.68
CA ALA A 89 -3.29 3.25 17.36
C ALA A 89 -2.52 1.94 17.58
N VAL A 90 -1.85 1.43 16.55
CA VAL A 90 -1.14 0.15 16.61
C VAL A 90 0.15 0.23 17.43
N GLU A 91 0.86 1.36 17.42
CA GLU A 91 2.02 1.59 18.28
C GLU A 91 1.65 1.66 19.77
N ARG A 92 0.37 1.88 20.09
CA ARG A 92 -0.21 1.91 21.44
C ARG A 92 -1.15 0.75 21.71
N ASP A 93 -1.06 -0.31 20.92
CA ASP A 93 -1.91 -1.48 21.09
C ASP A 93 -1.65 -2.14 22.46
N ALA A 94 -2.67 -2.10 23.33
CA ALA A 94 -2.64 -2.71 24.64
C ALA A 94 -3.16 -4.17 24.64
N GLY A 95 -3.38 -4.76 23.45
CA GLY A 95 -3.84 -6.14 23.31
C GLY A 95 -5.34 -6.31 23.55
N VAL A 96 -6.16 -5.27 23.38
CA VAL A 96 -7.63 -5.36 23.54
C VAL A 96 -8.22 -6.47 22.67
N TRP A 97 -7.74 -6.57 21.42
CA TRP A 97 -8.17 -7.59 20.48
C TRP A 97 -7.89 -9.03 20.94
N ARG A 98 -6.92 -9.24 21.84
CA ARG A 98 -6.60 -10.56 22.39
C ARG A 98 -7.70 -11.07 23.30
N GLN A 99 -8.48 -10.18 23.93
CA GLN A 99 -9.54 -10.54 24.86
C GLN A 99 -10.67 -11.31 24.17
N HIS A 100 -10.98 -10.95 22.92
CA HIS A 100 -12.01 -11.58 22.09
C HIS A 100 -11.44 -12.53 21.03
N TRP A 101 -10.13 -12.77 21.05
CA TRP A 101 -9.46 -13.57 20.01
C TRP A 101 -9.96 -15.02 19.97
N SER A 102 -10.02 -15.68 21.13
CA SER A 102 -10.40 -17.09 21.26
C SER A 102 -11.86 -17.34 20.83
N GLU A 103 -12.74 -16.37 21.07
CA GLU A 103 -14.17 -16.42 20.70
C GLU A 103 -14.37 -16.44 19.17
N THR A 104 -13.36 -16.00 18.43
CA THR A 104 -13.38 -15.93 16.96
C THR A 104 -12.62 -17.08 16.30
N ILE A 105 -12.14 -18.08 17.04
CA ILE A 105 -11.48 -19.26 16.45
C ILE A 105 -12.55 -20.27 16.05
N ALA A 106 -12.57 -20.65 14.78
CA ALA A 106 -13.46 -21.70 14.27
C ALA A 106 -12.98 -23.09 14.66
N PRO A 107 -13.91 -24.05 14.87
CA PRO A 107 -13.54 -25.44 15.13
C PRO A 107 -12.83 -26.07 13.92
N PRO A 108 -11.98 -27.10 14.13
CA PRO A 108 -11.33 -27.80 13.03
C PRO A 108 -12.34 -28.41 12.05
N THR A 109 -12.07 -28.22 10.76
CA THR A 109 -12.88 -28.78 9.66
C THR A 109 -12.32 -30.10 9.11
N GLY A 110 -11.07 -30.42 9.43
CA GLY A 110 -10.33 -31.56 8.85
C GLY A 110 -9.86 -31.33 7.41
N ARG A 111 -10.14 -30.17 6.80
CA ARG A 111 -9.68 -29.80 5.45
C ARG A 111 -8.28 -29.21 5.48
N ARG A 112 -7.53 -29.42 4.40
CA ARG A 112 -6.15 -28.96 4.24
C ARG A 112 -6.01 -28.02 3.06
N VAL A 113 -5.40 -26.86 3.27
CA VAL A 113 -5.14 -25.86 2.21
C VAL A 113 -3.64 -25.60 2.08
N ALA A 114 -3.12 -25.67 0.86
CA ALA A 114 -1.78 -25.25 0.53
C ALA A 114 -1.79 -23.82 -0.01
N ILE A 115 -0.89 -22.97 0.47
CA ILE A 115 -0.71 -21.61 -0.03
C ILE A 115 0.71 -21.48 -0.56
N VAL A 116 0.88 -21.07 -1.81
CA VAL A 116 2.20 -20.90 -2.44
C VAL A 116 2.56 -19.43 -2.46
N GLY A 117 3.50 -19.03 -1.60
CA GLY A 117 3.98 -17.65 -1.42
C GLY A 117 3.50 -17.03 -0.10
N SER A 118 4.45 -16.49 0.67
CA SER A 118 4.20 -15.83 1.97
C SER A 118 4.08 -14.29 1.86
N GLY A 119 3.64 -13.78 0.70
CA GLY A 119 3.33 -12.36 0.56
C GLY A 119 2.06 -11.93 1.31
N PRO A 120 1.68 -10.64 1.25
CA PRO A 120 0.49 -10.13 1.93
C PRO A 120 -0.80 -10.90 1.61
N ALA A 121 -1.00 -11.28 0.34
CA ALA A 121 -2.18 -12.04 -0.08
C ALA A 121 -2.19 -13.46 0.53
N GLY A 122 -1.08 -14.19 0.41
CA GLY A 122 -0.96 -15.56 0.91
C GLY A 122 -1.11 -15.65 2.43
N LEU A 123 -0.39 -14.79 3.16
CA LEU A 123 -0.48 -14.74 4.62
C LEU A 123 -1.86 -14.28 5.11
N THR A 124 -2.52 -13.37 4.38
CA THR A 124 -3.90 -12.98 4.73
C THR A 124 -4.87 -14.12 4.53
N ALA A 125 -4.76 -14.86 3.41
CA ALA A 125 -5.58 -16.03 3.19
C ALA A 125 -5.32 -17.10 4.28
N ALA A 126 -4.06 -17.33 4.63
CA ALA A 126 -3.68 -18.26 5.69
C ALA A 126 -4.32 -17.91 7.03
N TYR A 127 -4.23 -16.63 7.41
CA TYR A 127 -4.82 -16.11 8.64
C TYR A 127 -6.31 -16.43 8.74
N TYR A 128 -7.09 -16.09 7.72
CA TYR A 128 -8.54 -16.28 7.75
C TYR A 128 -8.95 -17.76 7.59
N LEU A 129 -8.30 -18.52 6.70
CA LEU A 129 -8.58 -19.95 6.51
C LEU A 129 -8.28 -20.77 7.77
N GLY A 130 -7.15 -20.50 8.43
CA GLY A 130 -6.76 -21.18 9.66
C GLY A 130 -7.64 -20.79 10.85
N LYS A 131 -7.81 -19.48 11.09
CA LYS A 131 -8.49 -18.96 12.27
C LYS A 131 -10.02 -18.92 12.15
N ARG A 132 -10.55 -18.37 11.06
CA ARG A 132 -12.01 -18.12 10.90
C ARG A 132 -12.74 -19.25 10.20
N CYS A 133 -12.04 -20.06 9.39
CA CYS A 133 -12.63 -21.21 8.72
C CYS A 133 -12.26 -22.55 9.38
N GLY A 134 -11.17 -22.60 10.16
CA GLY A 134 -10.77 -23.82 10.89
C GLY A 134 -10.12 -24.89 10.01
N HIS A 135 -9.53 -24.50 8.88
CA HIS A 135 -8.76 -25.41 8.03
C HIS A 135 -7.31 -25.52 8.51
N GLU A 136 -6.66 -26.64 8.19
CA GLU A 136 -5.22 -26.79 8.36
C GLU A 136 -4.49 -26.20 7.14
N VAL A 137 -3.73 -25.14 7.36
CA VAL A 137 -3.08 -24.37 6.28
C VAL A 137 -1.57 -24.54 6.33
N THR A 138 -0.98 -24.84 5.18
CA THR A 138 0.49 -24.79 5.01
C THR A 138 0.85 -23.74 3.98
N VAL A 139 1.66 -22.76 4.38
CA VAL A 139 2.23 -21.74 3.49
C VAL A 139 3.62 -22.20 3.06
N PHE A 140 3.83 -22.36 1.76
CA PHE A 140 5.12 -22.70 1.15
C PHE A 140 5.79 -21.42 0.63
N GLU A 141 6.95 -21.10 1.18
CA GLU A 141 7.75 -19.93 0.83
C GLU A 141 9.08 -20.36 0.21
N ALA A 142 9.41 -19.79 -0.94
CA ALA A 142 10.63 -20.12 -1.68
C ALA A 142 11.89 -19.48 -1.06
N GLN A 143 11.74 -18.40 -0.29
CA GLN A 143 12.83 -17.76 0.45
C GLN A 143 13.04 -18.37 1.83
N ALA A 144 14.19 -18.07 2.43
CA ALA A 144 14.54 -18.51 3.79
C ALA A 144 13.68 -17.89 4.90
N MET A 145 12.99 -16.78 4.62
CA MET A 145 12.18 -16.05 5.59
C MET A 145 10.86 -15.58 4.96
N PRO A 146 9.75 -15.59 5.71
CA PRO A 146 8.45 -15.22 5.19
C PRO A 146 8.25 -13.70 5.08
N GLY A 147 7.24 -13.30 4.32
CA GLY A 147 6.78 -11.91 4.17
C GLY A 147 6.78 -11.40 2.73
N GLY A 148 7.34 -12.17 1.79
CA GLY A 148 7.41 -11.81 0.37
C GLY A 148 7.96 -10.39 0.16
N GLN A 149 7.26 -9.58 -0.64
CA GLN A 149 7.66 -8.19 -0.96
C GLN A 149 7.74 -7.27 0.28
N LEU A 150 7.06 -7.58 1.39
CA LEU A 150 7.21 -6.81 2.63
C LEU A 150 8.62 -6.92 3.20
N ARG A 151 9.27 -8.08 3.01
CA ARG A 151 10.66 -8.30 3.46
C ARG A 151 11.68 -7.91 2.40
N ILE A 152 11.48 -8.38 1.17
CA ILE A 152 12.51 -8.26 0.12
C ILE A 152 12.43 -6.94 -0.66
N GLY A 153 11.25 -6.32 -0.72
CA GLY A 153 11.02 -5.11 -1.50
C GLY A 153 11.11 -3.84 -0.66
N ILE A 154 10.53 -3.85 0.55
CA ILE A 154 10.41 -2.64 1.39
C ILE A 154 11.63 -2.48 2.30
N PRO A 155 12.33 -1.33 2.22
CA PRO A 155 13.45 -0.99 3.09
C PRO A 155 13.10 -0.91 4.59
N PRO A 156 14.03 -1.27 5.50
CA PRO A 156 13.79 -1.27 6.95
C PRO A 156 13.51 0.13 7.54
N ASN A 157 13.97 1.20 6.90
CA ASN A 157 13.64 2.58 7.29
C ASN A 157 12.18 2.98 7.05
N ARG A 158 11.43 2.14 6.33
CA ARG A 158 9.99 2.28 6.12
C ARG A 158 9.23 1.23 6.92
N LEU A 159 9.71 -0.02 6.90
CA LEU A 159 9.09 -1.14 7.60
C LEU A 159 10.10 -1.87 8.48
N PRO A 160 10.09 -1.63 9.80
CA PRO A 160 10.94 -2.35 10.75
C PRO A 160 10.74 -3.87 10.66
N ARG A 161 11.82 -4.65 10.77
CA ARG A 161 11.76 -6.11 10.63
C ARG A 161 11.08 -6.77 11.82
N GLU A 162 11.23 -6.18 12.99
CA GLU A 162 10.59 -6.63 14.23
C GLU A 162 9.06 -6.52 14.11
N VAL A 163 8.56 -5.45 13.49
CA VAL A 163 7.12 -5.26 13.23
C VAL A 163 6.62 -6.33 12.25
N LEU A 164 7.38 -6.59 11.19
CA LEU A 164 7.04 -7.63 10.22
C LEU A 164 6.99 -9.03 10.87
N ASP A 165 8.02 -9.38 11.63
CA ASP A 165 8.13 -10.68 12.30
C ASP A 165 7.04 -10.89 13.34
N GLN A 166 6.71 -9.86 14.12
CA GLN A 166 5.63 -9.91 15.10
C GLN A 166 4.27 -10.20 14.45
N GLU A 167 3.91 -9.50 13.36
CA GLU A 167 2.62 -9.72 12.72
C GLU A 167 2.53 -11.07 11.98
N ILE A 168 3.63 -11.55 11.39
CA ILE A 168 3.70 -12.91 10.84
C ILE A 168 3.57 -13.97 11.95
N GLY A 169 4.15 -13.70 13.13
CA GLY A 169 4.01 -14.54 14.31
C GLY A 169 2.55 -14.75 14.70
N VAL A 170 1.75 -13.68 14.73
CA VAL A 170 0.30 -13.75 15.04
C VAL A 170 -0.45 -14.64 14.05
N ILE A 171 -0.10 -14.59 12.76
CA ILE A 171 -0.74 -15.41 11.72
C ILE A 171 -0.50 -16.90 11.96
N SER A 172 0.68 -17.25 12.47
CA SER A 172 1.10 -18.64 12.68
C SER A 172 0.47 -19.31 13.92
N GLU A 173 -0.30 -18.57 14.72
CA GLU A 173 -0.87 -19.08 15.99
C GLU A 173 -2.04 -20.06 15.80
N ASN A 174 -2.71 -20.06 14.63
CA ASN A 174 -3.97 -20.79 14.44
C ASN A 174 -3.95 -21.63 13.15
N ARG A 175 -3.51 -22.89 13.25
CA ARG A 175 -3.54 -23.88 12.14
C ARG A 175 -2.83 -23.40 10.87
N VAL A 176 -1.82 -22.56 11.04
CA VAL A 176 -0.99 -22.08 9.95
C VAL A 176 0.44 -22.54 10.21
N GLU A 177 0.94 -23.39 9.34
CA GLU A 177 2.35 -23.78 9.28
C GLU A 177 3.02 -23.03 8.12
N ILE A 178 4.14 -22.34 8.37
CA ILE A 178 4.92 -21.67 7.32
C ILE A 178 6.21 -22.45 7.08
N ARG A 179 6.37 -22.98 5.87
CA ARG A 179 7.54 -23.72 5.41
C ARG A 179 8.36 -22.86 4.45
N CYS A 180 9.48 -22.34 4.95
CA CYS A 180 10.46 -21.60 4.16
C CYS A 180 11.40 -22.54 3.39
N ASP A 181 12.20 -21.97 2.50
CA ASP A 181 13.12 -22.71 1.60
C ASP A 181 12.43 -23.82 0.81
N HIS A 182 11.16 -23.64 0.49
CA HIS A 182 10.32 -24.63 -0.17
C HIS A 182 9.62 -24.03 -1.38
N ARG A 183 10.30 -24.10 -2.53
CA ARG A 183 9.72 -23.70 -3.81
C ARG A 183 8.85 -24.84 -4.36
N VAL A 184 7.60 -24.55 -4.65
CA VAL A 184 6.67 -25.49 -5.29
C VAL A 184 6.88 -25.45 -6.80
N GLU A 185 7.45 -26.52 -7.36
CA GLU A 185 7.66 -26.67 -8.80
C GLU A 185 6.41 -27.25 -9.48
N GLU A 186 5.72 -28.21 -8.85
CA GLU A 186 4.54 -28.88 -9.40
C GLU A 186 3.34 -28.83 -8.44
N LEU A 187 2.15 -28.48 -8.95
CA LEU A 187 0.93 -28.45 -8.13
C LEU A 187 0.40 -29.85 -7.81
N ASP A 188 0.70 -30.84 -8.66
CA ASP A 188 0.29 -32.24 -8.47
C ASP A 188 0.85 -32.84 -7.18
N GLU A 189 2.03 -32.40 -6.76
CA GLU A 189 2.66 -32.82 -5.50
C GLU A 189 1.82 -32.42 -4.29
N LEU A 190 1.21 -31.22 -4.32
CA LEU A 190 0.35 -30.75 -3.24
C LEU A 190 -0.93 -31.58 -3.16
N PHE A 191 -1.60 -31.84 -4.29
CA PHE A 191 -2.79 -32.69 -4.28
C PHE A 191 -2.48 -34.13 -3.86
N ARG A 192 -1.35 -34.71 -4.32
CA ARG A 192 -0.87 -36.03 -3.87
C ARG A 192 -0.54 -36.05 -2.38
N ALA A 193 -0.06 -34.94 -1.82
CA ALA A 193 0.18 -34.78 -0.39
C ALA A 193 -1.10 -34.60 0.45
N GLY A 194 -2.28 -34.58 -0.20
CA GLY A 194 -3.59 -34.56 0.47
C GLY A 194 -4.10 -33.16 0.81
N TYR A 195 -3.69 -32.12 0.09
CA TYR A 195 -4.32 -30.80 0.18
C TYR A 195 -5.60 -30.76 -0.67
N ASP A 196 -6.70 -30.30 -0.09
CA ASP A 196 -8.02 -30.20 -0.75
C ASP A 196 -8.10 -28.99 -1.72
N ALA A 197 -7.34 -27.93 -1.43
CA ALA A 197 -7.27 -26.72 -2.23
C ALA A 197 -5.87 -26.09 -2.21
N VAL A 198 -5.54 -25.38 -3.29
CA VAL A 198 -4.27 -24.65 -3.46
C VAL A 198 -4.55 -23.18 -3.77
N PHE A 199 -3.90 -22.27 -3.06
CA PHE A 199 -3.92 -20.83 -3.35
C PHE A 199 -2.55 -20.34 -3.80
N LEU A 200 -2.49 -19.76 -4.99
CA LEU A 200 -1.26 -19.23 -5.59
C LEU A 200 -1.12 -17.73 -5.32
N ALA A 201 -0.11 -17.36 -4.53
CA ALA A 201 0.17 -16.00 -4.09
C ALA A 201 1.64 -15.61 -4.28
N VAL A 202 2.27 -16.10 -5.36
CA VAL A 202 3.69 -15.90 -5.67
C VAL A 202 4.06 -14.48 -6.15
N GLY A 203 3.05 -13.65 -6.40
CA GLY A 203 3.19 -12.26 -6.83
C GLY A 203 3.84 -12.08 -8.21
N THR A 204 4.28 -10.85 -8.48
CA THR A 204 5.15 -10.53 -9.62
C THR A 204 6.58 -10.42 -9.13
N CYS A 205 7.44 -11.34 -9.53
CA CYS A 205 8.81 -11.45 -9.01
C CYS A 205 9.87 -11.49 -10.11
N ILE A 206 9.47 -11.50 -11.39
CA ILE A 206 10.38 -11.49 -12.53
C ILE A 206 10.54 -10.04 -13.01
N PRO A 207 11.74 -9.45 -12.99
CA PRO A 207 11.96 -8.12 -13.56
C PRO A 207 11.82 -8.13 -15.09
N ARG A 208 11.39 -7.00 -15.66
CA ARG A 208 11.44 -6.80 -17.11
C ARG A 208 12.83 -6.36 -17.55
N ASP A 209 13.25 -6.85 -18.71
CA ASP A 209 14.50 -6.47 -19.37
C ASP A 209 14.35 -5.13 -20.10
N LEU A 210 15.46 -4.38 -20.16
CA LEU A 210 15.51 -3.11 -20.88
C LEU A 210 15.50 -3.33 -22.39
N GLU A 211 15.94 -4.51 -22.85
CA GLU A 211 16.09 -4.88 -24.26
C GLU A 211 17.07 -3.96 -24.99
N ILE A 212 18.18 -3.64 -24.33
CA ILE A 212 19.25 -2.77 -24.85
C ILE A 212 20.61 -3.45 -24.78
N ALA A 213 21.50 -3.10 -25.71
CA ALA A 213 22.86 -3.59 -25.69
C ALA A 213 23.58 -3.19 -24.38
N GLY A 214 24.23 -4.17 -23.73
CA GLY A 214 25.00 -3.96 -22.51
C GLY A 214 24.21 -4.03 -21.20
N GLU A 215 22.94 -4.44 -21.23
CA GLU A 215 22.14 -4.57 -19.99
C GLU A 215 22.59 -5.69 -19.04
N ASP A 216 23.41 -6.64 -19.52
CA ASP A 216 23.99 -7.73 -18.71
C ASP A 216 25.39 -7.40 -18.16
N LEU A 217 25.88 -6.17 -18.35
CA LEU A 217 27.18 -5.75 -17.84
C LEU A 217 27.18 -5.71 -16.29
N ALA A 218 28.31 -6.07 -15.69
CA ALA A 218 28.50 -5.93 -14.25
C ALA A 218 28.28 -4.46 -13.81
N GLY A 219 27.49 -4.26 -12.77
CA GLY A 219 27.04 -2.92 -12.32
C GLY A 219 25.66 -2.51 -12.87
N VAL A 220 25.09 -3.26 -13.82
CA VAL A 220 23.69 -3.15 -14.20
C VAL A 220 22.88 -4.13 -13.36
N TRP A 221 21.94 -3.60 -12.58
CA TRP A 221 21.07 -4.35 -11.69
C TRP A 221 19.64 -4.33 -12.21
N LYS A 222 18.91 -5.43 -12.00
CA LYS A 222 17.46 -5.40 -12.01
C LYS A 222 17.00 -4.83 -10.65
N GLY A 223 16.14 -3.82 -10.64
CA GLY A 223 15.83 -3.04 -9.43
C GLY A 223 15.28 -3.88 -8.28
N VAL A 224 14.41 -4.85 -8.58
CA VAL A 224 13.86 -5.77 -7.58
C VAL A 224 14.91 -6.70 -6.97
N GLN A 225 15.90 -7.11 -7.76
CA GLN A 225 17.02 -7.90 -7.30
C GLN A 225 17.94 -7.06 -6.42
N PHE A 226 18.22 -5.82 -6.81
CA PHE A 226 18.97 -4.88 -5.99
C PHE A 226 18.29 -4.66 -4.63
N LEU A 227 16.99 -4.37 -4.59
CA LEU A 227 16.26 -4.19 -3.33
C LEU A 227 16.28 -5.46 -2.48
N LYS A 228 16.10 -6.64 -3.09
CA LYS A 228 16.21 -7.92 -2.39
C LYS A 228 17.58 -8.08 -1.74
N GLU A 229 18.66 -7.86 -2.48
CA GLU A 229 20.02 -7.96 -1.96
C GLU A 229 20.33 -6.90 -0.90
N ALA A 230 19.85 -5.66 -1.07
CA ALA A 230 20.02 -4.61 -0.07
C ALA A 230 19.28 -4.94 1.24
N ASN A 231 18.05 -5.44 1.14
CA ASN A 231 17.22 -5.78 2.29
C ASN A 231 17.72 -7.01 3.04
N LEU A 232 17.93 -8.13 2.34
CA LEU A 232 18.46 -9.36 2.96
C LEU A 232 19.92 -9.19 3.38
N GLY A 233 20.69 -8.41 2.62
CA GLY A 233 22.05 -8.03 2.95
C GLY A 233 22.14 -7.20 4.22
N SER A 234 21.21 -6.27 4.44
CA SER A 234 21.11 -5.51 5.68
C SER A 234 20.90 -6.43 6.90
N GLU A 235 20.09 -7.47 6.77
CA GLU A 235 19.88 -8.46 7.86
C GLU A 235 21.13 -9.31 8.11
N ARG A 236 21.99 -9.49 7.09
CA ARG A 236 23.23 -10.30 7.15
C ARG A 236 24.50 -9.47 7.37
N GLY A 237 24.40 -8.14 7.50
CA GLY A 237 25.55 -7.24 7.61
C GLY A 237 26.40 -7.12 6.34
N ARG A 238 25.85 -7.41 5.16
CA ARG A 238 26.53 -7.31 3.86
C ARG A 238 25.70 -6.49 2.87
N LEU A 239 26.08 -5.23 2.69
CA LEU A 239 25.37 -4.32 1.79
C LEU A 239 26.02 -4.30 0.39
N PRO A 240 25.23 -4.10 -0.69
CA PRO A 240 25.77 -3.87 -2.03
C PRO A 240 26.62 -2.59 -2.09
N ASP A 241 27.73 -2.63 -2.83
CA ASP A 241 28.47 -1.41 -3.21
C ASP A 241 27.83 -0.83 -4.47
N VAL A 242 27.28 0.38 -4.35
CA VAL A 242 26.60 1.09 -5.45
C VAL A 242 27.48 2.13 -6.13
N GLY A 243 28.70 2.38 -5.63
CA GLY A 243 29.55 3.46 -6.09
C GLY A 243 29.00 4.85 -5.75
N LYS A 244 29.48 5.88 -6.45
CA LYS A 244 29.12 7.29 -6.17
C LYS A 244 28.01 7.81 -7.05
N ARG A 245 27.93 7.33 -8.30
CA ARG A 245 26.99 7.81 -9.32
C ARG A 245 26.05 6.68 -9.74
N VAL A 246 24.75 6.86 -9.54
CA VAL A 246 23.74 5.83 -9.81
C VAL A 246 22.67 6.37 -10.75
N ALA A 247 22.33 5.60 -11.78
CA ALA A 247 21.17 5.86 -12.63
C ALA A 247 20.09 4.78 -12.42
N VAL A 248 18.87 5.21 -12.15
CA VAL A 248 17.70 4.34 -12.01
C VAL A 248 16.77 4.56 -13.20
N ILE A 249 16.49 3.52 -13.97
CA ILE A 249 15.61 3.59 -15.14
C ILE A 249 14.19 3.22 -14.73
N GLY A 250 13.24 4.15 -14.88
CA GLY A 250 11.84 3.96 -14.52
C GLY A 250 11.35 5.03 -13.55
N ALA A 251 10.05 5.04 -13.23
CA ALA A 251 9.46 6.02 -12.31
C ALA A 251 8.27 5.44 -11.50
N GLY A 252 8.27 4.13 -11.27
CA GLY A 252 7.35 3.50 -10.32
C GLY A 252 7.89 3.51 -8.90
N ASN A 253 7.11 3.02 -7.93
CA ASN A 253 7.55 2.98 -6.52
C ASN A 253 8.86 2.19 -6.33
N VAL A 254 9.06 1.10 -7.07
CA VAL A 254 10.33 0.35 -7.07
C VAL A 254 11.52 1.24 -7.48
N ALA A 255 11.35 2.11 -8.47
CA ALA A 255 12.41 3.03 -8.91
C ALA A 255 12.75 4.05 -7.80
N VAL A 256 11.71 4.56 -7.12
CA VAL A 256 11.89 5.47 -5.98
C VAL A 256 12.61 4.77 -4.81
N ASP A 257 12.19 3.56 -4.46
CA ASP A 257 12.83 2.79 -3.39
C ASP A 257 14.29 2.43 -3.76
N CYS A 258 14.57 2.10 -5.02
CA CYS A 258 15.94 1.87 -5.49
C CYS A 258 16.81 3.12 -5.33
N ALA A 259 16.32 4.28 -5.81
CA ALA A 259 17.05 5.55 -5.74
C ALA A 259 17.35 5.97 -4.29
N ARG A 260 16.33 5.90 -3.44
CA ARG A 260 16.46 6.25 -2.01
C ARG A 260 17.36 5.27 -1.26
N THR A 261 17.32 3.99 -1.61
CA THR A 261 18.23 2.98 -1.03
C THR A 261 19.67 3.23 -1.50
N ALA A 262 19.89 3.60 -2.76
CA ALA A 262 21.23 3.92 -3.27
C ALA A 262 21.87 5.09 -2.51
N LEU A 263 21.12 6.16 -2.21
CA LEU A 263 21.60 7.27 -1.38
C LEU A 263 22.08 6.77 -0.01
N ARG A 264 21.28 5.91 0.64
CA ARG A 264 21.58 5.35 1.97
C ARG A 264 22.80 4.42 1.97
N LEU A 265 23.11 3.82 0.82
CA LEU A 265 24.32 3.02 0.60
C LEU A 265 25.56 3.87 0.26
N GLY A 266 25.44 5.20 0.26
CA GLY A 266 26.56 6.13 0.11
C GLY A 266 26.72 6.72 -1.29
N ALA A 267 25.74 6.56 -2.18
CA ALA A 267 25.76 7.26 -3.47
C ALA A 267 25.70 8.78 -3.26
N GLU A 268 26.55 9.51 -3.98
CA GLU A 268 26.64 10.98 -3.94
C GLU A 268 25.71 11.63 -4.98
N GLU A 269 25.54 10.98 -6.13
CA GLU A 269 24.68 11.44 -7.22
C GLU A 269 23.74 10.31 -7.64
N VAL A 270 22.43 10.52 -7.48
CA VAL A 270 21.41 9.55 -7.89
C VAL A 270 20.43 10.22 -8.85
N ARG A 271 20.25 9.61 -10.02
CA ARG A 271 19.35 10.07 -11.07
C ARG A 271 18.25 9.04 -11.32
N ILE A 272 16.99 9.47 -11.31
CA ILE A 272 15.86 8.73 -11.86
C ILE A 272 15.64 9.20 -13.30
N LEU A 273 15.74 8.29 -14.26
CA LEU A 273 15.56 8.55 -15.68
C LEU A 273 14.20 8.00 -16.13
N TYR A 274 13.31 8.89 -16.59
CA TYR A 274 11.96 8.52 -17.00
C TYR A 274 11.64 8.97 -18.42
N ARG A 275 11.16 8.03 -19.23
CA ARG A 275 10.85 8.28 -20.66
C ARG A 275 9.63 9.17 -20.91
N ARG A 276 8.79 9.48 -19.90
CA ARG A 276 7.62 10.37 -20.03
C ARG A 276 7.74 11.57 -19.09
N SER A 277 6.70 12.39 -18.98
CA SER A 277 6.67 13.52 -18.05
C SER A 277 6.26 13.09 -16.64
N ARG A 278 6.44 14.00 -15.66
CA ARG A 278 6.02 13.78 -14.27
C ARG A 278 4.55 13.36 -14.14
N ARG A 279 3.67 13.90 -15.00
CA ARG A 279 2.23 13.61 -14.95
C ARG A 279 1.90 12.15 -15.22
N GLU A 280 2.72 11.45 -16.02
CA GLU A 280 2.52 10.03 -16.33
C GLU A 280 3.30 9.09 -15.40
N MET A 281 3.94 9.60 -14.33
CA MET A 281 4.69 8.76 -13.39
C MET A 281 3.75 7.83 -12.61
N PRO A 282 4.06 6.51 -12.54
CA PRO A 282 3.29 5.59 -11.72
C PRO A 282 3.52 5.74 -10.21
N ALA A 283 4.67 6.26 -9.78
CA ALA A 283 4.96 6.45 -8.37
C ALA A 283 4.00 7.45 -7.72
N TYR A 284 3.69 7.25 -6.45
CA TYR A 284 2.92 8.23 -5.70
C TYR A 284 3.71 9.53 -5.56
N GLU A 285 3.05 10.66 -5.81
CA GLU A 285 3.69 12.00 -5.82
C GLU A 285 4.45 12.29 -4.51
N PHE A 286 3.94 11.84 -3.36
CA PHE A 286 4.62 12.02 -2.09
C PHE A 286 5.93 11.23 -1.96
N GLU A 287 6.00 10.03 -2.53
CA GLU A 287 7.24 9.24 -2.54
C GLU A 287 8.28 9.93 -3.42
N MET A 288 7.85 10.49 -4.55
CA MET A 288 8.73 11.23 -5.45
C MET A 288 9.27 12.50 -4.79
N ARG A 289 8.42 13.29 -4.12
CA ARG A 289 8.84 14.48 -3.37
C ARG A 289 9.83 14.15 -2.26
N ALA A 290 9.58 13.07 -1.52
CA ALA A 290 10.50 12.62 -0.49
C ALA A 290 11.87 12.22 -1.08
N ALA A 291 11.89 11.60 -2.26
CA ALA A 291 13.14 11.28 -2.96
C ALA A 291 13.88 12.54 -3.42
N GLU A 292 13.18 13.51 -4.00
CA GLU A 292 13.77 14.79 -4.43
C GLU A 292 14.32 15.59 -3.24
N ALA A 293 13.60 15.61 -2.11
CA ALA A 293 14.05 16.25 -0.87
C ALA A 293 15.34 15.60 -0.32
N GLU A 294 15.49 14.28 -0.49
CA GLU A 294 16.71 13.53 -0.14
C GLU A 294 17.88 13.77 -1.13
N GLY A 295 17.64 14.45 -2.25
CA GLY A 295 18.66 14.81 -3.25
C GLY A 295 18.63 13.96 -4.53
N VAL A 296 17.60 13.15 -4.76
CA VAL A 296 17.43 12.41 -6.02
C VAL A 296 17.08 13.39 -7.14
N ASN A 297 17.82 13.35 -8.24
CA ASN A 297 17.51 14.12 -9.45
C ASN A 297 16.57 13.32 -10.35
N VAL A 298 15.44 13.91 -10.75
CA VAL A 298 14.45 13.26 -11.61
C VAL A 298 14.49 13.87 -13.01
N GLU A 299 15.03 13.12 -13.96
CA GLU A 299 15.12 13.52 -15.36
C GLU A 299 14.00 12.88 -16.18
N CYS A 300 13.00 13.69 -16.49
CA CYS A 300 11.89 13.31 -17.37
C CYS A 300 12.29 13.38 -18.85
N LEU A 301 11.49 12.74 -19.70
CA LEU A 301 11.69 12.70 -21.15
C LEU A 301 13.06 12.16 -21.56
N THR A 302 13.55 11.16 -20.83
CA THR A 302 14.87 10.55 -21.05
C THR A 302 14.75 9.03 -21.05
N ALA A 303 15.25 8.37 -22.09
CA ALA A 303 15.25 6.91 -22.22
C ALA A 303 16.66 6.37 -22.46
N PRO A 304 17.00 5.18 -21.94
CA PRO A 304 18.28 4.54 -22.22
C PRO A 304 18.29 3.93 -23.63
N LEU A 305 19.44 3.99 -24.30
CA LEU A 305 19.68 3.38 -25.61
C LEU A 305 20.57 2.14 -25.53
N ARG A 306 21.66 2.23 -24.77
CA ARG A 306 22.68 1.18 -24.64
C ARG A 306 23.63 1.51 -23.49
N VAL A 307 24.30 0.48 -22.98
CA VAL A 307 25.32 0.59 -21.94
C VAL A 307 26.65 0.10 -22.51
N GLU A 308 27.72 0.84 -22.26
CA GLU A 308 29.09 0.44 -22.58
C GLU A 308 29.93 0.38 -21.30
N LYS A 309 30.99 -0.43 -21.32
CA LYS A 309 31.99 -0.43 -20.25
C LYS A 309 32.91 0.78 -20.38
N ASP A 310 33.15 1.47 -19.27
CA ASP A 310 34.11 2.57 -19.17
C ASP A 310 35.06 2.35 -17.99
N GLY A 311 36.07 1.49 -18.20
CA GLY A 311 36.97 1.06 -17.13
C GLY A 311 36.24 0.25 -16.03
N LYS A 312 36.15 0.84 -14.83
CA LYS A 312 35.35 0.30 -13.70
C LYS A 312 33.92 0.84 -13.66
N ALA A 313 33.63 1.90 -14.41
CA ALA A 313 32.33 2.53 -14.50
C ALA A 313 31.58 2.04 -15.76
N LEU A 314 30.35 2.54 -15.90
CA LEU A 314 29.46 2.30 -17.01
C LEU A 314 29.18 3.62 -17.73
N LYS A 315 29.20 3.56 -19.05
CA LYS A 315 28.76 4.65 -19.92
C LYS A 315 27.36 4.36 -20.41
N LEU A 316 26.38 5.06 -19.85
CA LEU A 316 24.97 4.94 -20.20
C LEU A 316 24.63 5.95 -21.29
N TRP A 317 24.25 5.47 -22.47
CA TRP A 317 23.76 6.30 -23.56
C TRP A 317 22.26 6.54 -23.41
N LEU A 318 21.87 7.79 -23.54
CA LEU A 318 20.53 8.30 -23.33
C LEU A 318 20.04 9.01 -24.59
N GLN A 319 18.72 9.02 -24.76
CA GLN A 319 18.03 9.77 -25.80
C GLN A 319 16.90 10.58 -25.19
N ARG A 320 16.71 11.79 -25.72
CA ARG A 320 15.56 12.62 -25.34
C ARG A 320 14.30 12.07 -25.99
N MET A 321 13.21 12.16 -25.24
CA MET A 321 11.88 11.77 -25.67
C MET A 321 10.99 13.01 -25.83
N GLU A 322 9.99 12.91 -26.69
CA GLU A 322 8.85 13.81 -26.73
C GLU A 322 7.56 13.02 -26.53
N LEU A 323 6.49 13.69 -26.10
CA LEU A 323 5.20 13.04 -25.90
C LEU A 323 4.38 13.09 -27.19
N GLY A 324 3.95 11.92 -27.65
CA GLY A 324 2.95 11.75 -28.71
C GLY A 324 1.56 11.43 -28.15
N GLU A 325 0.71 10.89 -29.02
CA GLU A 325 -0.63 10.41 -28.65
C GLU A 325 -0.58 9.34 -27.56
N ALA A 326 -1.68 9.21 -26.82
CA ALA A 326 -1.79 8.22 -25.75
C ALA A 326 -1.63 6.78 -26.28
N ASP A 327 -0.87 5.98 -25.57
CA ASP A 327 -0.73 4.54 -25.80
C ASP A 327 -1.95 3.76 -25.26
N ARG A 328 -1.91 2.42 -25.38
CA ARG A 328 -2.98 1.52 -24.92
C ARG A 328 -3.32 1.66 -23.42
N SER A 329 -2.42 2.21 -22.61
CA SER A 329 -2.65 2.49 -21.19
C SER A 329 -3.30 3.85 -20.92
N GLY A 330 -3.61 4.63 -21.98
CA GLY A 330 -4.16 5.97 -21.87
C GLY A 330 -3.13 7.05 -21.54
N ARG A 331 -1.84 6.68 -21.43
CA ARG A 331 -0.74 7.61 -21.13
C ARG A 331 -0.07 8.05 -22.42
N ALA A 332 0.37 9.31 -22.49
CA ALA A 332 1.11 9.83 -23.64
C ALA A 332 2.30 8.92 -24.01
N ALA A 333 2.37 8.51 -25.28
CA ALA A 333 3.41 7.61 -25.76
C ALA A 333 4.72 8.39 -25.96
N PRO A 334 5.86 7.91 -25.44
CA PRO A 334 7.14 8.57 -25.65
C PRO A 334 7.67 8.27 -27.05
N ARG A 335 8.17 9.29 -27.75
CA ARG A 335 8.79 9.19 -29.08
C ARG A 335 10.24 9.69 -29.04
N PRO A 336 11.19 8.99 -29.65
CA PRO A 336 12.60 9.37 -29.63
C PRO A 336 12.84 10.64 -30.46
N VAL A 337 13.63 11.57 -29.93
CA VAL A 337 14.10 12.76 -30.66
C VAL A 337 15.45 12.45 -31.28
N ALA A 338 15.50 12.35 -32.61
CA ALA A 338 16.73 12.04 -33.35
C ALA A 338 17.82 13.11 -33.14
N GLY A 339 19.07 12.68 -32.98
CA GLY A 339 20.22 13.59 -32.80
C GLY A 339 20.35 14.15 -31.38
N SER A 340 19.56 13.66 -30.42
CA SER A 340 19.59 14.08 -29.01
C SER A 340 20.41 13.15 -28.12
N GLU A 341 21.13 12.20 -28.72
CA GLU A 341 21.86 11.17 -28.02
C GLU A 341 23.06 11.76 -27.26
N HIS A 342 23.17 11.40 -25.98
CA HIS A 342 24.28 11.79 -25.14
C HIS A 342 24.60 10.67 -24.15
N ALA A 343 25.77 10.72 -23.52
CA ALA A 343 26.19 9.69 -22.58
C ALA A 343 26.47 10.29 -21.20
N VAL A 344 26.13 9.53 -20.17
CA VAL A 344 26.50 9.83 -18.78
C VAL A 344 27.36 8.69 -18.24
N ILE A 345 28.33 9.03 -17.39
CA ILE A 345 29.18 8.04 -16.72
C ILE A 345 28.62 7.81 -15.33
N VAL A 346 28.28 6.55 -15.04
CA VAL A 346 27.71 6.10 -13.76
C VAL A 346 28.42 4.85 -13.30
N ASP A 347 28.44 4.60 -12.00
CA ASP A 347 29.07 3.42 -11.43
C ASP A 347 28.07 2.26 -11.39
N THR A 348 26.79 2.56 -11.17
CA THR A 348 25.69 1.58 -11.11
C THR A 348 24.48 2.03 -11.92
N ILE A 349 23.83 1.09 -12.61
CA ILE A 349 22.55 1.27 -13.29
C ILE A 349 21.52 0.33 -12.68
N MET A 350 20.30 0.79 -12.43
CA MET A 350 19.21 -0.01 -11.88
C MET A 350 17.98 0.04 -12.80
N ALA A 351 17.62 -1.08 -13.42
CA ALA A 351 16.44 -1.21 -14.25
C ALA A 351 15.18 -1.48 -13.41
N ALA A 352 14.29 -0.51 -13.28
CA ALA A 352 13.05 -0.56 -12.49
C ALA A 352 11.82 -0.24 -13.36
N ILE A 353 11.70 -0.94 -14.49
CA ILE A 353 10.69 -0.67 -15.53
C ILE A 353 9.45 -1.58 -15.47
N GLY A 354 9.32 -2.37 -14.40
CA GLY A 354 8.16 -3.23 -14.17
C GLY A 354 8.55 -4.67 -13.87
N GLN A 355 7.54 -5.47 -13.54
CA GLN A 355 7.66 -6.87 -13.17
C GLN A 355 6.62 -7.70 -13.90
N THR A 356 6.89 -8.99 -14.05
CA THR A 356 5.95 -10.00 -14.52
C THR A 356 5.76 -11.11 -13.46
N PRO A 357 4.61 -11.79 -13.50
CA PRO A 357 4.31 -12.94 -12.66
C PRO A 357 5.30 -14.10 -12.85
N GLY A 358 5.73 -14.73 -11.76
CA GLY A 358 6.61 -15.91 -11.76
C GLY A 358 5.86 -17.23 -11.95
N VAL A 359 4.92 -17.30 -12.89
CA VAL A 359 4.05 -18.47 -13.08
C VAL A 359 4.80 -19.54 -13.87
N LEU A 360 4.90 -20.75 -13.32
CA LEU A 360 5.57 -21.87 -13.97
C LEU A 360 4.66 -22.53 -15.01
N ASP A 361 5.23 -22.91 -16.16
CA ASP A 361 4.50 -23.62 -17.22
C ASP A 361 4.01 -24.99 -16.75
N ALA A 362 4.79 -25.65 -15.89
CA ALA A 362 4.46 -26.93 -15.26
C ALA A 362 3.15 -26.89 -14.44
N TRP A 363 2.67 -25.71 -14.05
CA TRP A 363 1.38 -25.59 -13.34
C TRP A 363 0.16 -25.75 -14.24
N GLY A 364 0.33 -25.64 -15.57
CA GLY A 364 -0.74 -25.88 -16.54
C GLY A 364 -1.92 -24.90 -16.44
N LEU A 365 -1.66 -23.64 -16.08
CA LEU A 365 -2.70 -22.63 -15.85
C LEU A 365 -2.89 -21.70 -17.05
N ALA A 366 -4.14 -21.30 -17.31
CA ALA A 366 -4.44 -20.25 -18.27
C ALA A 366 -3.89 -18.90 -17.79
N ARG A 367 -3.33 -18.12 -18.72
CA ARG A 367 -2.74 -16.81 -18.46
C ARG A 367 -3.37 -15.72 -19.33
N ASN A 368 -3.35 -14.49 -18.83
CA ASN A 368 -3.65 -13.30 -19.63
C ASN A 368 -2.44 -12.93 -20.50
N GLU A 369 -2.63 -12.00 -21.45
CA GLU A 369 -1.57 -11.54 -22.36
C GLU A 369 -0.35 -10.93 -21.63
N ASP A 370 -0.56 -10.38 -20.43
CA ASP A 370 0.49 -9.80 -19.60
C ASP A 370 1.23 -10.81 -18.70
N GLY A 371 0.88 -12.09 -18.79
CA GLY A 371 1.45 -13.20 -18.02
C GLY A 371 0.80 -13.46 -16.67
N THR A 372 -0.20 -12.67 -16.24
CA THR A 372 -0.96 -12.92 -15.01
C THR A 372 -1.82 -14.17 -15.11
N ILE A 373 -2.07 -14.82 -13.97
CA ILE A 373 -2.96 -15.99 -13.93
C ILE A 373 -4.39 -15.52 -14.23
N LYS A 374 -5.02 -16.15 -15.21
CA LYS A 374 -6.42 -15.89 -15.51
C LYS A 374 -7.29 -16.59 -14.47
N VAL A 375 -8.14 -15.82 -13.80
CA VAL A 375 -9.11 -16.32 -12.82
C VAL A 375 -10.53 -15.93 -13.19
N GLU A 376 -11.49 -16.70 -12.70
CA GLU A 376 -12.90 -16.35 -12.81
C GLU A 376 -13.21 -15.12 -11.93
N ASN A 377 -13.87 -14.13 -12.54
CA ASN A 377 -14.23 -12.89 -11.86
C ASN A 377 -15.11 -13.17 -10.65
N GLY A 378 -14.73 -12.62 -9.50
CA GLY A 378 -15.45 -12.77 -8.24
C GLY A 378 -15.04 -14.00 -7.43
N THR A 379 -14.66 -15.13 -8.03
CA THR A 379 -14.35 -16.37 -7.29
C THR A 379 -12.86 -16.66 -7.12
N LEU A 380 -12.00 -15.98 -7.90
CA LEU A 380 -10.53 -16.21 -7.91
C LEU A 380 -10.11 -17.63 -8.32
N LYS A 381 -11.05 -18.44 -8.84
CA LYS A 381 -10.77 -19.79 -9.34
C LYS A 381 -9.91 -19.72 -10.59
N ALA A 382 -8.81 -20.46 -10.61
CA ALA A 382 -7.98 -20.62 -11.79
C ALA A 382 -8.58 -21.67 -12.74
N SER A 383 -7.93 -21.92 -13.89
CA SER A 383 -8.39 -22.89 -14.88
C SER A 383 -8.36 -24.36 -14.43
N ARG A 384 -7.74 -24.63 -13.28
CA ARG A 384 -7.57 -25.99 -12.73
C ARG A 384 -8.43 -26.14 -11.47
N GLU A 385 -9.14 -27.26 -11.38
CA GLU A 385 -10.00 -27.58 -10.23
C GLU A 385 -9.20 -27.58 -8.92
N GLY A 386 -9.79 -27.02 -7.86
CA GLY A 386 -9.15 -26.86 -6.56
C GLY A 386 -8.04 -25.81 -6.50
N VAL A 387 -7.75 -25.09 -7.58
CA VAL A 387 -6.70 -24.04 -7.62
C VAL A 387 -7.31 -22.65 -7.69
N PHE A 388 -6.83 -21.78 -6.81
CA PHE A 388 -7.17 -20.37 -6.71
C PHE A 388 -5.90 -19.53 -6.85
N ALA A 389 -6.02 -18.27 -7.28
CA ALA A 389 -4.87 -17.37 -7.38
C ALA A 389 -5.22 -15.94 -6.94
N GLY A 390 -4.24 -15.24 -6.35
CA GLY A 390 -4.41 -13.86 -5.91
C GLY A 390 -3.13 -13.16 -5.45
N GLY A 391 -3.24 -11.89 -5.05
CA GLY A 391 -2.16 -10.92 -5.02
C GLY A 391 -1.72 -10.48 -6.42
N ASP A 392 -0.46 -10.02 -6.48
CA ASP A 392 0.10 -9.44 -7.70
C ASP A 392 0.16 -10.41 -8.90
N VAL A 393 0.12 -11.73 -8.64
CA VAL A 393 0.13 -12.76 -9.70
C VAL A 393 -1.15 -12.72 -10.58
N VAL A 394 -2.22 -12.10 -10.07
CA VAL A 394 -3.50 -11.89 -10.79
C VAL A 394 -3.71 -10.43 -11.15
N LEU A 395 -3.43 -9.50 -10.23
CA LEU A 395 -3.73 -8.07 -10.41
C LEU A 395 -2.61 -7.30 -11.14
N GLY A 396 -1.44 -7.92 -11.30
CA GLY A 396 -0.19 -7.19 -11.54
C GLY A 396 0.31 -6.52 -10.25
N PRO A 397 1.43 -5.79 -10.31
CA PRO A 397 2.01 -5.17 -9.12
C PRO A 397 1.04 -4.14 -8.51
N VAL A 398 0.46 -4.46 -7.35
CA VAL A 398 -0.45 -3.59 -6.61
C VAL A 398 0.15 -3.21 -5.26
N ASN A 399 -0.57 -2.40 -4.49
CA ASN A 399 -0.17 -2.04 -3.15
C ASN A 399 -0.56 -3.12 -2.12
N VAL A 400 0.02 -3.03 -0.91
CA VAL A 400 -0.18 -4.02 0.16
C VAL A 400 -1.65 -4.19 0.53
N ILE A 401 -2.45 -3.12 0.57
CA ILE A 401 -3.85 -3.21 1.02
C ILE A 401 -4.76 -3.87 -0.03
N GLU A 402 -4.44 -3.75 -1.32
CA GLU A 402 -5.11 -4.49 -2.41
C GLU A 402 -4.79 -5.99 -2.34
N ALA A 403 -3.52 -6.35 -2.10
CA ALA A 403 -3.12 -7.74 -1.94
C ALA A 403 -3.80 -8.39 -0.72
N ILE A 404 -3.93 -7.66 0.39
CA ILE A 404 -4.70 -8.10 1.57
C ILE A 404 -6.17 -8.30 1.22
N ALA A 405 -6.79 -7.39 0.45
CA ALA A 405 -8.18 -7.53 0.03
C ALA A 405 -8.41 -8.80 -0.81
N GLN A 406 -7.50 -9.13 -1.72
CA GLN A 406 -7.57 -10.39 -2.47
C GLN A 406 -7.32 -11.62 -1.59
N GLY A 407 -6.42 -11.53 -0.61
CA GLY A 407 -6.21 -12.62 0.36
C GLY A 407 -7.46 -12.91 1.21
N ARG A 408 -8.18 -11.86 1.63
CA ARG A 408 -9.48 -12.00 2.29
C ARG A 408 -10.48 -12.71 1.37
N ARG A 409 -10.58 -12.25 0.11
CA ARG A 409 -11.50 -12.84 -0.86
C ARG A 409 -11.16 -14.31 -1.13
N ALA A 410 -9.89 -14.64 -1.26
CA ALA A 410 -9.43 -16.01 -1.45
C ALA A 410 -9.84 -16.90 -0.28
N ALA A 411 -9.72 -16.43 0.97
CA ALA A 411 -10.18 -17.19 2.13
C ALA A 411 -11.68 -17.51 2.07
N GLN A 412 -12.51 -16.52 1.70
CA GLN A 412 -13.95 -16.72 1.56
C GLN A 412 -14.29 -17.77 0.49
N GLU A 413 -13.68 -17.63 -0.70
CA GLU A 413 -14.00 -18.47 -1.86
C GLU A 413 -13.46 -19.91 -1.71
N ILE A 414 -12.30 -20.07 -1.08
CA ILE A 414 -11.74 -21.38 -0.76
C ILE A 414 -12.59 -22.09 0.30
N ASP A 415 -13.00 -21.38 1.36
CA ASP A 415 -13.88 -21.96 2.38
C ASP A 415 -15.22 -22.41 1.78
N LEU A 416 -15.86 -21.57 0.96
CA LEU A 416 -17.07 -21.93 0.22
C LEU A 416 -16.88 -23.17 -0.67
N TYR A 417 -15.73 -23.25 -1.37
CA TYR A 417 -15.39 -24.41 -2.19
C TYR A 417 -15.24 -25.69 -1.37
N LEU A 418 -14.72 -25.60 -0.16
CA LEU A 418 -14.54 -26.74 0.75
C LEU A 418 -15.81 -27.11 1.54
N GLY A 419 -16.91 -26.38 1.33
CA GLY A 419 -18.21 -26.60 1.95
C GLY A 419 -18.47 -25.79 3.22
N GLY A 420 -17.65 -24.78 3.50
CA GLY A 420 -17.85 -23.80 4.56
C GLY A 420 -18.83 -22.68 4.19
N SER A 421 -18.89 -21.64 5.02
CA SER A 421 -19.85 -20.53 4.86
C SER A 421 -19.29 -19.31 4.14
N GLY A 422 -17.97 -19.21 4.00
CA GLY A 422 -17.28 -18.00 3.52
C GLY A 422 -17.27 -16.83 4.52
N GLU A 423 -17.75 -17.05 5.75
CA GLU A 423 -17.88 -16.00 6.77
C GLU A 423 -16.59 -15.78 7.54
N ILE A 424 -15.76 -14.86 7.07
CA ILE A 424 -14.46 -14.52 7.69
C ILE A 424 -14.51 -13.28 8.59
N GLY A 425 -15.67 -12.66 8.78
CA GLY A 425 -15.82 -11.48 9.62
C GLY A 425 -15.49 -11.78 11.08
N GLU A 426 -14.90 -10.83 11.79
CA GLU A 426 -14.62 -10.94 13.22
C GLU A 426 -14.91 -9.59 13.90
N VAL A 427 -15.28 -9.64 15.18
CA VAL A 427 -15.47 -8.47 16.03
C VAL A 427 -14.53 -8.63 17.21
N LEU A 428 -13.58 -7.72 17.35
CA LEU A 428 -12.51 -7.77 18.33
C LEU A 428 -12.52 -6.56 19.25
N ALA A 429 -13.06 -5.43 18.78
CA ALA A 429 -13.27 -4.25 19.61
C ALA A 429 -14.61 -4.36 20.36
N PRO A 430 -14.65 -3.99 21.65
CA PRO A 430 -15.91 -3.90 22.41
C PRO A 430 -16.77 -2.77 21.83
N ASP A 431 -18.09 -2.84 21.99
CA ASP A 431 -18.97 -1.74 21.54
C ASP A 431 -18.59 -0.41 22.22
N ALA A 432 -18.47 0.64 21.43
CA ALA A 432 -18.12 1.97 21.91
C ALA A 432 -19.27 2.68 22.63
N GLY A 433 -20.50 2.17 22.49
CA GLY A 433 -21.71 2.80 23.02
C GLY A 433 -21.94 4.22 22.48
N GLY A 434 -22.75 5.00 23.19
CA GLY A 434 -23.17 6.34 22.77
C GLY A 434 -22.09 7.42 22.79
N GLU A 435 -20.97 7.20 23.49
CA GLU A 435 -19.85 8.17 23.58
C GLU A 435 -19.21 8.44 22.21
N MET A 436 -19.16 7.43 21.35
CA MET A 436 -18.66 7.57 19.98
C MET A 436 -19.64 8.30 19.07
N GLU A 437 -20.93 8.37 19.42
CA GLU A 437 -21.97 9.03 18.61
C GLU A 437 -22.08 10.53 18.92
N TYR A 438 -21.78 10.92 20.16
CA TYR A 438 -21.95 12.28 20.68
C TYR A 438 -20.68 12.81 21.37
N HIS A 439 -19.53 12.76 20.69
CA HIS A 439 -18.34 13.41 21.25
C HIS A 439 -18.51 14.94 21.16
N PRO A 440 -18.47 15.67 22.29
CA PRO A 440 -18.74 17.10 22.33
C PRO A 440 -17.71 17.92 21.53
N ASP A 441 -16.50 17.39 21.29
CA ASP A 441 -15.47 18.04 20.46
C ASP A 441 -15.35 17.51 19.02
N ILE A 442 -16.21 16.57 18.58
CA ILE A 442 -16.34 16.25 17.14
C ILE A 442 -17.19 17.35 16.49
N HIS A 443 -16.66 18.55 16.55
CA HIS A 443 -17.04 19.63 15.69
C HIS A 443 -16.07 19.60 14.51
N PRO A 444 -16.48 19.94 13.28
CA PRO A 444 -15.54 20.34 12.23
C PRO A 444 -14.92 21.70 12.59
N HIS A 445 -14.21 21.74 13.71
CA HIS A 445 -13.13 22.64 14.01
C HIS A 445 -11.85 21.93 13.56
N GLY A 446 -10.86 22.71 13.16
CA GLY A 446 -9.59 22.17 12.72
C GLY A 446 -8.63 23.31 12.55
N LYS A 447 -7.48 23.14 13.19
CA LYS A 447 -6.23 23.66 12.64
C LYS A 447 -5.92 22.82 11.39
N GLY A 448 -4.98 23.26 10.56
CA GLY A 448 -4.52 22.45 9.42
C GLY A 448 -4.07 21.05 9.86
N CYS A 449 -3.90 20.15 8.89
CA CYS A 449 -3.44 18.78 9.15
C CYS A 449 -2.25 18.75 10.09
N VAL A 450 -2.30 17.88 11.10
CA VAL A 450 -1.17 17.69 12.00
C VAL A 450 -0.02 17.08 11.19
N SER A 451 1.12 17.76 11.16
CA SER A 451 2.28 17.27 10.41
C SER A 451 2.95 16.11 11.15
N MET A 452 3.37 15.07 10.43
CA MET A 452 4.18 14.00 11.00
C MET A 452 5.59 14.52 11.27
N THR A 453 6.12 14.22 12.45
CA THR A 453 7.54 14.47 12.70
C THR A 453 8.38 13.44 11.97
N GLU A 454 9.37 13.91 11.23
CA GLU A 454 10.25 13.07 10.42
C GLU A 454 11.72 13.45 10.60
N LEU A 455 12.62 12.54 10.27
CA LEU A 455 14.04 12.84 10.15
C LEU A 455 14.29 13.97 9.14
N SER A 456 15.37 14.73 9.29
CA SER A 456 15.76 15.69 8.24
C SER A 456 16.15 14.96 6.95
N ALA A 457 15.91 15.54 5.78
CA ALA A 457 16.24 14.89 4.50
C ALA A 457 17.72 14.46 4.41
N GLY A 458 18.64 15.30 4.92
CA GLY A 458 20.07 14.96 4.98
C GLY A 458 20.39 13.78 5.91
N THR A 459 19.60 13.56 6.97
CA THR A 459 19.71 12.38 7.83
C THR A 459 19.10 11.14 7.14
N ARG A 460 17.92 11.28 6.53
CA ARG A 460 17.24 10.20 5.80
C ARG A 460 18.12 9.59 4.72
N ALA A 461 18.85 10.42 3.98
CA ALA A 461 19.69 10.00 2.88
C ALA A 461 20.93 9.18 3.31
N ARG A 462 21.28 9.14 4.61
CA ARG A 462 22.56 8.57 5.10
C ARG A 462 22.40 7.28 5.91
N GLY A 463 21.19 6.74 6.05
CA GLY A 463 21.00 5.53 6.83
C GLY A 463 19.59 4.94 6.76
N PHE A 464 19.45 3.81 7.44
CA PHE A 464 18.21 3.04 7.47
C PHE A 464 17.36 3.29 8.72
N GLU A 465 17.58 4.41 9.42
CA GLU A 465 16.75 4.79 10.56
C GLU A 465 15.30 5.06 10.11
N LEU A 466 14.34 4.65 10.94
CA LEU A 466 12.92 4.88 10.70
C LEU A 466 12.63 6.38 10.48
N VAL A 467 12.14 6.71 9.29
CA VAL A 467 12.01 8.09 8.81
C VAL A 467 10.91 8.85 9.56
N GLU A 468 9.72 8.28 9.59
CA GLU A 468 8.54 8.83 10.25
C GLU A 468 8.54 8.44 11.73
N ARG A 469 8.46 9.43 12.63
CA ARG A 469 8.50 9.23 14.08
C ARG A 469 7.16 8.82 14.71
N GLY A 470 6.08 8.80 13.92
CA GLY A 470 4.73 8.57 14.43
C GLY A 470 4.16 9.82 15.12
N TYR A 471 2.86 9.78 15.41
CA TYR A 471 2.22 10.81 16.22
C TYR A 471 2.37 10.51 17.72
N THR A 472 2.51 11.57 18.51
CA THR A 472 2.20 11.54 19.94
C THR A 472 0.69 11.32 20.16
N ASP A 473 0.31 10.95 21.37
CA ASP A 473 -1.09 10.70 21.74
C ASP A 473 -1.94 11.93 21.46
N LYS A 474 -1.42 13.11 21.84
CA LYS A 474 -2.06 14.40 21.62
C LYS A 474 -2.24 14.70 20.13
N GLU A 475 -1.19 14.53 19.33
CA GLU A 475 -1.26 14.76 17.87
C GLU A 475 -2.26 13.82 17.19
N ALA A 476 -2.26 12.54 17.57
CA ALA A 476 -3.19 11.56 17.03
C ALA A 476 -4.64 11.87 17.40
N MET A 477 -4.90 12.27 18.65
CA MET A 477 -6.22 12.71 19.11
C MET A 477 -6.67 14.00 18.41
N GLU A 478 -5.79 15.01 18.30
CA GLU A 478 -6.08 16.27 17.61
C GLU A 478 -6.41 16.02 16.12
N GLU A 479 -5.66 15.16 15.45
CA GLU A 479 -5.91 14.78 14.05
C GLU A 479 -7.19 13.95 13.90
N ALA A 480 -7.47 13.03 14.84
CA ALA A 480 -8.70 12.24 14.86
C ALA A 480 -9.96 13.11 15.01
N LEU A 481 -9.90 14.18 15.81
CA LEU A 481 -10.99 15.14 15.98
C LEU A 481 -11.31 15.92 14.69
N ARG A 482 -10.43 15.93 13.67
CA ARG A 482 -10.74 16.50 12.34
C ARG A 482 -11.72 15.64 11.53
N CYS A 483 -11.96 14.39 11.91
CA CYS A 483 -12.89 13.53 11.20
C CYS A 483 -14.32 14.08 11.24
N VAL A 484 -14.94 14.22 10.08
CA VAL A 484 -16.33 14.74 9.96
C VAL A 484 -17.40 13.67 10.18
N ARG A 485 -17.02 12.45 10.60
CA ARG A 485 -17.89 11.31 10.92
C ARG A 485 -18.97 11.06 9.87
N CYS A 486 -18.52 10.84 8.63
CA CYS A 486 -19.39 10.52 7.50
C CYS A 486 -20.23 9.26 7.73
N ASP A 487 -19.89 8.39 8.69
CA ASP A 487 -20.67 7.23 9.10
C ASP A 487 -21.97 7.59 9.85
N LEU A 488 -21.94 8.67 10.63
CA LEU A 488 -23.07 9.11 11.46
C LEU A 488 -24.03 10.05 10.72
N TRP A 489 -23.52 10.79 9.73
CA TRP A 489 -24.29 11.86 9.07
C TRP A 489 -24.46 11.59 7.59
N SER A 490 -25.70 11.33 7.14
CA SER A 490 -26.03 11.31 5.70
C SER A 490 -25.68 12.64 5.07
N VAL A 491 -24.65 12.68 4.23
CA VAL A 491 -24.40 13.86 3.40
C VAL A 491 -25.31 13.76 2.18
N LYS A 492 -26.58 14.10 2.39
CA LYS A 492 -27.35 14.87 1.41
C LYS A 492 -27.59 16.23 2.06
N GLY A 493 -26.60 17.11 1.96
CA GLY A 493 -26.51 18.29 2.81
C GLY A 493 -26.14 17.94 4.25
N ALA A 494 -25.22 18.67 4.84
CA ALA A 494 -24.99 18.60 6.29
C ALA A 494 -26.30 18.93 7.05
N PRO A 495 -26.56 18.36 8.25
CA PRO A 495 -27.85 18.52 8.92
C PRO A 495 -28.19 19.99 9.16
N GLU A 496 -29.34 20.43 8.64
CA GLU A 496 -29.92 21.76 8.86
C GLU A 496 -30.00 22.12 10.36
N VAL A 497 -30.18 21.11 11.21
CA VAL A 497 -30.25 21.21 12.67
C VAL A 497 -28.95 21.76 13.28
N TRP A 498 -27.79 21.39 12.71
CA TRP A 498 -26.48 21.88 13.17
C TRP A 498 -26.32 23.38 12.91
N TRP A 499 -26.82 23.85 11.76
CA TRP A 499 -26.78 25.25 11.35
C TRP A 499 -27.77 26.12 12.14
N ARG A 500 -29.04 25.68 12.26
CA ARG A 500 -30.12 26.45 12.92
C ARG A 500 -29.91 26.64 14.43
N ARG A 501 -29.37 25.65 15.15
CA ARG A 501 -29.08 25.79 16.60
C ARG A 501 -28.00 26.85 16.91
N ARG A 502 -27.23 27.28 15.92
CA ARG A 502 -26.13 28.26 16.06
C ARG A 502 -26.35 29.55 15.25
N GLY A 503 -27.55 29.77 14.71
CA GLY A 503 -27.85 30.94 13.88
C GLY A 503 -27.12 30.98 12.53
N LEU A 504 -26.57 29.86 12.08
CA LEU A 504 -25.86 29.73 10.81
C LEU A 504 -26.82 29.16 9.73
N ARG A 505 -26.57 29.46 8.44
CA ARG A 505 -27.38 28.93 7.32
C ARG A 505 -26.67 27.76 6.61
N PRO A 506 -27.39 26.73 6.16
CA PRO A 506 -26.81 25.60 5.42
C PRO A 506 -26.27 26.01 4.05
N PHE A 507 -25.07 25.53 3.70
CA PHE A 507 -24.33 25.89 2.47
C PHE A 507 -25.02 25.47 1.14
N TRP A 508 -25.99 24.56 1.17
CA TRP A 508 -26.61 24.04 -0.06
C TRP A 508 -27.87 24.82 -0.50
N LEU A 509 -28.31 25.80 0.29
CA LEU A 509 -29.38 26.74 -0.07
C LEU A 509 -28.78 28.14 -0.24
N GLY A 510 -28.09 28.35 -1.37
CA GLY A 510 -27.80 29.69 -1.94
C GLY A 510 -27.12 30.70 -1.01
N GLY A 511 -25.97 30.35 -0.40
CA GLY A 511 -25.17 31.28 0.39
C GLY A 511 -23.68 31.14 0.08
N ASP A 512 -23.00 32.27 -0.02
CA ASP A 512 -21.60 32.42 -0.43
C ASP A 512 -20.63 31.43 0.25
N ASP A 513 -19.63 31.05 -0.54
CA ASP A 513 -18.52 30.15 -0.22
C ASP A 513 -17.84 30.41 1.15
N ARG A 514 -17.15 29.38 1.67
CA ARG A 514 -16.19 29.60 2.77
C ARG A 514 -15.06 30.54 2.36
N MET A 515 -14.81 30.75 1.06
CA MET A 515 -13.86 31.77 0.58
C MET A 515 -14.37 33.21 0.75
N GLY A 516 -15.62 33.42 1.16
CA GLY A 516 -16.25 34.71 1.36
C GLY A 516 -16.14 35.23 2.78
N ARG A 517 -15.59 34.44 3.71
CA ARG A 517 -15.33 34.91 5.08
C ARG A 517 -14.08 35.78 5.09
N GLU A 518 -14.25 37.05 5.47
CA GLU A 518 -13.18 38.02 5.69
C GLU A 518 -11.99 37.44 6.48
N LYS A 519 -12.26 36.61 7.50
CA LYS A 519 -11.24 35.93 8.32
C LYS A 519 -10.41 34.91 7.53
N ASP A 520 -11.05 34.12 6.68
CA ASP A 520 -10.39 33.07 5.89
C ASP A 520 -9.63 33.71 4.70
N ARG A 521 -10.21 34.76 4.09
CA ARG A 521 -9.52 35.64 3.13
C ARG A 521 -8.27 36.28 3.72
N ARG A 522 -8.39 36.83 4.94
CA ARG A 522 -7.27 37.45 5.66
C ARG A 522 -6.17 36.43 5.97
N HIS A 523 -6.53 35.22 6.40
CA HIS A 523 -5.55 34.15 6.61
C HIS A 523 -4.80 33.78 5.32
N VAL A 524 -5.50 33.60 4.19
CA VAL A 524 -4.86 33.28 2.89
C VAL A 524 -3.99 34.42 2.38
N LEU A 525 -4.42 35.68 2.59
CA LEU A 525 -3.65 36.86 2.22
C LEU A 525 -2.40 37.05 3.10
N GLU A 526 -2.48 36.70 4.39
CA GLU A 526 -1.39 36.86 5.35
C GLU A 526 -0.41 35.66 5.37
N HIS A 527 -0.91 34.44 5.11
CA HIS A 527 -0.18 33.18 5.35
C HIS A 527 -0.11 32.25 4.12
N GLY A 528 -0.74 32.61 3.01
CA GLY A 528 -0.88 31.74 1.83
C GLY A 528 -2.02 30.71 1.94
N PRO A 529 -2.31 29.93 0.89
CA PRO A 529 -3.23 28.79 1.01
C PRO A 529 -2.75 27.86 2.13
N TYR A 530 -3.67 27.12 2.77
CA TYR A 530 -3.31 26.13 3.79
C TYR A 530 -2.18 25.25 3.26
N THR A 531 -0.99 25.48 3.79
CA THR A 531 0.22 24.82 3.32
C THR A 531 0.15 23.39 3.80
N ILE A 532 0.11 22.47 2.85
CA ILE A 532 0.48 21.09 3.09
C ILE A 532 1.98 21.11 3.41
N THR A 533 2.32 21.02 4.71
CA THR A 533 3.72 21.01 5.19
C THR A 533 4.29 19.60 5.33
N TYR A 534 3.48 18.59 5.04
CA TYR A 534 3.86 17.19 5.15
C TYR A 534 4.09 16.64 3.74
N ASP A 535 5.30 16.15 3.45
CA ASP A 535 5.67 15.62 2.13
C ASP A 535 4.81 14.41 1.73
N HIS A 536 4.27 13.71 2.73
CA HIS A 536 3.32 12.61 2.63
C HIS A 536 1.87 13.01 2.94
N ALA A 537 1.57 14.30 2.91
CA ALA A 537 0.19 14.73 3.01
C ALA A 537 -0.60 14.16 1.84
N PRO A 538 -1.85 13.77 2.12
CA PRO A 538 -2.70 13.25 1.08
C PRO A 538 -2.80 14.25 -0.08
N TYR A 539 -2.51 13.72 -1.27
CA TYR A 539 -2.62 14.42 -2.55
C TYR A 539 -3.97 15.16 -2.61
N ILE A 540 -3.93 16.47 -2.82
CA ILE A 540 -5.11 17.24 -3.21
C ILE A 540 -5.28 17.00 -4.72
N PRO A 541 -6.36 16.34 -5.17
CA PRO A 541 -6.61 16.18 -6.60
C PRO A 541 -6.55 17.51 -7.34
N HIS A 542 -5.99 17.51 -8.54
CA HIS A 542 -5.81 18.74 -9.34
C HIS A 542 -7.12 19.51 -9.55
N GLU A 543 -8.27 18.83 -9.58
CA GLU A 543 -9.60 19.42 -9.64
C GLU A 543 -10.00 20.25 -8.40
N TYR A 544 -9.26 20.10 -7.29
CA TYR A 544 -9.42 20.83 -6.04
C TYR A 544 -8.25 21.79 -5.74
N SER A 545 -7.27 21.91 -6.65
CA SER A 545 -6.20 22.90 -6.53
C SER A 545 -6.73 24.27 -7.02
N PRO A 546 -6.64 25.34 -6.20
CA PRO A 546 -7.26 26.64 -6.51
C PRO A 546 -6.61 27.41 -7.67
N ASN A 547 -5.60 26.85 -8.35
CA ASN A 547 -5.02 27.47 -9.54
C ASN A 547 -5.72 26.96 -10.82
N LYS A 548 -6.79 27.65 -11.20
CA LYS A 548 -7.27 27.79 -12.58
C LYS A 548 -7.54 29.25 -12.88
#